data_AF-A0A1J5BPY5-F1
#
_entry.id   AF-A0A1J5BPY5-F1
#
_cell.length_a   1.000
_cell.length_b   1.000
_cell.length_c   1.000
_cell.angle_alpha   90.00
_cell.angle_beta   90.00
_cell.angle_gamma   90.00
#
_symmetry.space_group_name_H-M   'P 1'
#
loop_
_entity.id
_entity.type
_entity.pdbx_description
1 polymer ?
#
loop_
_entity_poly.entity_id
_entity_poly.type
_entity_poly.pdbx_seq_one_letter_code
_entity_poly.pdbx_strand_id
1 'polypeptide(L)'
;MKNRAEIVRSIYLYLVSLNGILMTVFSIINLSNKLLYYFFREQQYYDYSYLINASVRGLAFLIIGLLFFIYHWRLITHEKRIGKREEIIEVETKMNLFESIFFYALSYAGLLIFAFAFASFLTGFAYVNYIEKPIPASGIQANPVSQISVNLKSIIQGLIAMIVGAVLWLLGWRHIQKAYAQSTKEEKSS
;
A
#
# COMPACT_ATOMS: atom_id res chain seq x y z
N MET A 1 2.43 -25.90 -22.44
CA MET A 1 3.05 -24.55 -22.62
C MET A 1 2.35 -23.63 -21.63
N LYS A 2 3.06 -22.92 -20.75
CA LYS A 2 2.41 -22.09 -19.70
C LYS A 2 1.28 -21.23 -20.26
N ASN A 3 0.11 -21.33 -19.65
CA ASN A 3 -1.06 -20.56 -20.06
C ASN A 3 -0.76 -19.06 -19.85
N ARG A 4 -1.13 -18.23 -20.84
CA ARG A 4 -0.88 -16.79 -20.82
C ARG A 4 -1.49 -16.11 -19.58
N ALA A 5 -2.63 -16.58 -19.11
CA ALA A 5 -3.30 -16.06 -17.91
C ALA A 5 -2.54 -16.39 -16.61
N GLU A 6 -1.90 -17.56 -16.52
CA GLU A 6 -1.03 -17.92 -15.38
C GLU A 6 0.22 -17.05 -15.32
N ILE A 7 0.77 -16.69 -16.50
CA ILE A 7 1.88 -15.74 -16.59
C ILE A 7 1.42 -14.38 -16.03
N VAL A 8 0.25 -13.90 -16.42
CA VAL A 8 -0.31 -12.62 -15.93
C VAL A 8 -0.54 -12.67 -14.42
N ARG A 9 -1.09 -13.77 -13.89
CA ARG A 9 -1.24 -14.00 -12.44
C ARG A 9 0.09 -13.89 -11.72
N SER A 10 1.09 -14.62 -12.22
CA SER A 10 2.42 -14.66 -11.61
C SER A 10 3.00 -13.25 -11.58
N ILE A 11 2.97 -12.53 -12.71
CA ILE A 11 3.42 -11.14 -12.81
C ILE A 11 2.71 -10.27 -11.77
N TYR A 12 1.39 -10.33 -11.69
CA TYR A 12 0.61 -9.58 -10.70
C TYR A 12 1.07 -9.86 -9.26
N LEU A 13 1.17 -11.13 -8.87
CA LEU A 13 1.53 -11.51 -7.51
C LEU A 13 2.94 -11.03 -7.13
N TYR A 14 3.90 -11.16 -8.04
CA TYR A 14 5.25 -10.64 -7.83
C TYR A 14 5.27 -9.11 -7.78
N LEU A 15 4.53 -8.42 -8.65
CA LEU A 15 4.45 -6.95 -8.63
C LEU A 15 3.86 -6.42 -7.32
N VAL A 16 2.75 -7.00 -6.84
CA VAL A 16 2.16 -6.58 -5.55
C VAL A 16 3.11 -6.87 -4.39
N SER A 17 3.72 -8.05 -4.38
CA SER A 17 4.69 -8.43 -3.34
C SER A 17 5.90 -7.50 -3.34
N LEU A 18 6.45 -7.18 -4.52
CA LEU A 18 7.57 -6.26 -4.69
C LEU A 18 7.21 -4.86 -4.17
N ASN A 19 6.04 -4.33 -4.53
CA ASN A 19 5.59 -3.04 -4.00
C ASN A 19 5.44 -3.05 -2.48
N GLY A 20 4.91 -4.13 -1.90
CA GLY A 20 4.82 -4.29 -0.45
C GLY A 20 6.20 -4.24 0.23
N ILE A 21 7.20 -4.92 -0.34
CA ILE A 21 8.59 -4.84 0.12
C ILE A 21 9.13 -3.41 -0.01
N LEU A 22 8.99 -2.78 -1.18
CA LEU A 22 9.50 -1.43 -1.42
C LEU A 22 8.89 -0.43 -0.43
N MET A 23 7.57 -0.47 -0.22
CA MET A 23 6.91 0.36 0.79
C MET A 23 7.49 0.12 2.19
N THR A 24 7.72 -1.14 2.56
CA THR A 24 8.32 -1.50 3.85
C THR A 24 9.74 -0.95 3.99
N VAL A 25 10.61 -1.19 3.01
CA VAL A 25 12.02 -0.77 3.02
C VAL A 25 12.14 0.75 3.05
N PHE A 26 11.43 1.47 2.17
CA PHE A 26 11.46 2.93 2.17
C PHE A 26 10.91 3.50 3.48
N SER A 27 9.91 2.86 4.08
CA SER A 27 9.38 3.28 5.38
C SER A 27 10.37 3.09 6.50
N ILE A 28 11.09 1.95 6.53
CA ILE A 28 12.17 1.71 7.50
C ILE A 28 13.27 2.76 7.35
N ILE A 29 13.78 2.98 6.13
CA ILE A 29 14.81 4.00 5.87
C ILE A 29 14.35 5.38 6.34
N ASN A 30 13.13 5.77 5.99
CA ASN A 30 12.56 7.06 6.36
C ASN A 30 12.38 7.22 7.88
N LEU A 31 11.93 6.18 8.58
CA LEU A 31 11.79 6.20 10.04
C LEU A 31 13.15 6.19 10.74
N SER A 32 14.12 5.41 10.25
CA SER A 32 15.49 5.40 10.75
C SER A 32 16.15 6.77 10.60
N ASN A 33 16.01 7.43 9.44
CA ASN A 33 16.55 8.77 9.23
C ASN A 33 15.96 9.78 10.22
N LYS A 34 14.66 9.71 10.52
CA LYS A 34 14.01 10.56 11.52
C LYS A 34 14.48 10.26 12.93
N LEU A 35 14.68 8.98 13.25
CA LEU A 35 15.19 8.55 14.53
C LEU A 35 16.63 9.06 14.75
N LEU A 36 17.49 8.94 13.74
CA LEU A 36 18.84 9.50 13.75
C LEU A 36 18.81 11.02 13.91
N TYR A 37 17.94 11.70 13.16
CA TYR A 37 17.76 13.16 13.28
C TYR A 37 17.23 13.59 14.65
N TYR A 38 16.47 12.73 15.33
CA TYR A 38 16.02 12.96 16.71
C TYR A 38 17.18 12.81 17.71
N PHE A 39 18.04 11.80 17.56
CA PHE A 39 19.13 11.51 18.50
C PHE A 39 20.38 12.38 18.33
N PHE A 40 20.80 12.68 17.10
CA PHE A 40 22.08 13.34 16.82
C PHE A 40 21.99 14.87 16.67
N ARG A 41 20.98 15.51 17.27
CA ARG A 41 20.71 16.93 17.00
C ARG A 41 21.66 17.88 17.75
N GLU A 42 22.18 18.88 17.05
CA GLU A 42 22.66 20.15 17.64
C GLU A 42 21.48 21.12 17.79
N GLN A 43 21.55 22.03 18.77
CA GLN A 43 20.47 22.84 19.39
C GLN A 43 19.57 23.77 18.51
N GLN A 44 19.38 23.50 17.22
CA GLN A 44 18.51 24.34 16.37
C GLN A 44 17.01 24.08 16.61
N TYR A 45 16.23 25.18 16.49
CA TYR A 45 14.78 25.26 16.72
C TYR A 45 14.02 24.17 15.97
N TYR A 46 13.36 23.28 16.72
CA TYR A 46 12.90 22.00 16.20
C TYR A 46 11.40 22.03 15.87
N ASP A 47 11.06 21.73 14.62
CA ASP A 47 9.68 21.53 14.21
C ASP A 47 9.24 20.08 14.50
N TYR A 48 8.87 19.83 15.76
CA TYR A 48 8.34 18.54 16.20
C TYR A 48 7.10 18.11 15.41
N SER A 49 6.29 19.06 14.94
CA SER A 49 5.08 18.78 14.19
C SER A 49 5.41 18.12 12.85
N TYR A 50 6.44 18.61 12.14
CA TYR A 50 6.92 18.01 10.89
C TYR A 50 7.34 16.55 11.08
N LEU A 51 8.10 16.25 12.14
CA LEU A 51 8.56 14.90 12.42
C LEU A 51 7.43 13.95 12.75
N ILE A 52 6.44 14.39 13.52
CA ILE A 52 5.27 13.58 13.86
C ILE A 52 4.50 13.24 12.57
N ASN A 53 4.16 14.23 11.75
CA ASN A 53 3.43 13.99 10.49
C ASN A 53 4.16 13.02 9.57
N ALA A 54 5.45 13.27 9.35
CA ALA A 54 6.25 12.44 8.49
C ALA A 54 6.38 11.01 9.07
N SER A 55 6.48 10.86 10.39
CA SER A 55 6.54 9.54 11.05
C SER A 55 5.23 8.77 10.91
N VAL A 56 4.08 9.44 11.07
CA VAL A 56 2.76 8.82 10.85
C VAL A 56 2.65 8.26 9.42
N ARG A 57 3.07 9.03 8.42
CA ARG A 57 3.09 8.56 7.02
C ARG A 57 4.00 7.35 6.82
N GLY A 58 5.20 7.38 7.41
CA GLY A 58 6.15 6.27 7.36
C GLY A 58 5.60 5.00 8.00
N LEU A 59 4.98 5.13 9.19
CA LEU A 59 4.34 4.01 9.88
C LEU A 59 3.17 3.44 9.09
N ALA A 60 2.35 4.30 8.47
CA ALA A 60 1.24 3.87 7.62
C ALA A 60 1.72 2.96 6.47
N PHE A 61 2.75 3.39 5.74
CA PHE A 61 3.32 2.62 4.65
C PHE A 61 4.06 1.36 5.12
N LEU A 62 4.68 1.40 6.29
CA LEU A 62 5.31 0.22 6.90
C LEU A 62 4.27 -0.87 7.16
N ILE A 63 3.17 -0.51 7.83
CA ILE A 63 2.11 -1.45 8.20
C ILE A 63 1.47 -2.03 6.94
N ILE A 64 1.04 -1.18 6.00
CA ILE A 64 0.33 -1.66 4.81
C ILE A 64 1.26 -2.43 3.87
N GLY A 65 2.51 -1.99 3.70
CA GLY A 65 3.51 -2.65 2.88
C GLY A 65 3.80 -4.06 3.39
N LEU A 66 3.93 -4.22 4.71
CA LEU A 66 4.13 -5.51 5.34
C LEU A 66 2.93 -6.44 5.15
N LEU A 67 1.70 -5.93 5.33
CA LEU A 67 0.48 -6.71 5.10
C LEU A 67 0.37 -7.19 3.65
N PHE A 68 0.63 -6.29 2.68
CA PHE A 68 0.61 -6.62 1.26
C PHE A 68 1.64 -7.69 0.92
N PHE A 69 2.87 -7.52 1.39
CA PHE A 69 3.93 -8.48 1.18
C PHE A 69 3.58 -9.84 1.78
N ILE A 70 3.23 -9.90 3.07
CA ILE A 70 2.94 -11.17 3.76
C ILE A 70 1.77 -11.91 3.08
N TYR A 71 0.68 -11.21 2.76
CA TYR A 71 -0.49 -11.84 2.14
C TYR A 71 -0.15 -12.44 0.77
N HIS A 72 0.44 -11.64 -0.13
CA HIS A 72 0.70 -12.09 -1.51
C HIS A 72 1.87 -13.07 -1.57
N TRP A 73 2.89 -12.92 -0.71
CA TRP A 73 4.00 -13.88 -0.61
C TRP A 73 3.53 -15.24 -0.09
N ARG A 74 2.64 -15.26 0.90
CA ARG A 74 2.02 -16.51 1.37
C ARG A 74 1.26 -17.20 0.24
N LEU A 75 0.59 -16.45 -0.62
CA LEU A 75 -0.11 -17.02 -1.76
C LEU A 75 0.85 -17.62 -2.79
N ILE A 76 1.90 -16.90 -3.18
CA ILE A 76 2.94 -17.40 -4.10
C ILE A 76 3.58 -18.68 -3.57
N THR A 77 3.93 -18.70 -2.27
CA THR A 77 4.57 -19.86 -1.65
C THR A 77 3.62 -21.04 -1.49
N HIS A 78 2.34 -20.79 -1.23
CA HIS A 78 1.31 -21.81 -1.20
C HIS A 78 1.12 -22.46 -2.58
N GLU A 79 0.99 -21.65 -3.63
CA GLU A 79 0.86 -22.12 -5.02
C GLU A 79 2.08 -22.92 -5.47
N LYS A 80 3.30 -22.46 -5.17
CA LYS A 80 4.53 -23.21 -5.50
C LYS A 80 4.61 -24.56 -4.79
N ARG A 81 4.09 -24.68 -3.57
CA ARG A 81 4.06 -25.96 -2.83
C ARG A 81 3.04 -26.94 -3.41
N ILE A 82 1.89 -26.43 -3.85
CA ILE A 82 0.85 -27.23 -4.51
C ILE A 82 1.30 -27.65 -5.92
N GLY A 83 1.83 -26.71 -6.72
CA GLY A 83 2.32 -27.00 -8.07
C GLY A 83 3.50 -27.98 -8.11
N LYS A 84 4.34 -28.04 -7.06
CA LYS A 84 5.36 -29.11 -6.92
C LYS A 84 4.77 -30.50 -6.65
N ARG A 85 3.52 -30.60 -6.18
CA ARG A 85 2.79 -31.87 -6.07
C ARG A 85 1.98 -32.21 -7.32
N GLU A 86 1.63 -31.20 -8.11
CA GLU A 86 0.70 -31.31 -9.24
C GLU A 86 1.40 -31.13 -10.61
N GLU A 87 2.71 -31.36 -10.73
CA GLU A 87 3.54 -31.20 -11.96
C GLU A 87 3.05 -32.02 -13.19
N ILE A 88 1.90 -32.69 -13.10
CA ILE A 88 1.23 -33.47 -14.14
C ILE A 88 0.04 -32.72 -14.77
N ILE A 89 -0.39 -31.59 -14.20
CA ILE A 89 -1.70 -31.03 -14.49
C ILE A 89 -1.58 -29.53 -14.86
N GLU A 90 -1.50 -29.22 -16.16
CA GLU A 90 -1.61 -27.85 -16.69
C GLU A 90 -3.07 -27.37 -16.53
N VAL A 91 -3.39 -26.74 -15.39
CA VAL A 91 -4.73 -26.20 -15.14
C VAL A 91 -4.99 -25.02 -16.07
N GLU A 92 -5.65 -25.25 -17.20
CA GLU A 92 -6.05 -24.17 -18.09
C GLU A 92 -7.09 -23.26 -17.41
N THR A 93 -6.68 -22.03 -17.09
CA THR A 93 -7.62 -21.02 -16.60
C THR A 93 -8.60 -20.65 -17.71
N LYS A 94 -9.88 -20.57 -17.38
CA LYS A 94 -10.95 -20.18 -18.33
C LYS A 94 -10.89 -18.73 -18.82
N MET A 95 -10.13 -17.87 -18.14
CA MET A 95 -10.04 -16.48 -18.53
C MET A 95 -9.18 -16.32 -19.77
N ASN A 96 -9.67 -15.56 -20.75
CA ASN A 96 -8.82 -15.15 -21.86
C ASN A 96 -7.74 -14.16 -21.37
N LEU A 97 -6.71 -13.94 -22.21
CA LEU A 97 -5.59 -13.07 -21.85
C LEU A 97 -6.02 -11.64 -21.49
N PHE A 98 -6.96 -11.07 -22.27
CA PHE A 98 -7.40 -9.68 -22.08
C PHE A 98 -8.16 -9.50 -20.77
N GLU A 99 -9.09 -10.43 -20.48
CA GLU A 99 -9.83 -10.51 -19.23
C GLU A 99 -8.88 -10.63 -18.04
N SER A 100 -7.88 -11.49 -18.15
CA SER A 100 -6.85 -11.64 -17.12
C SER A 100 -6.13 -10.32 -16.86
N ILE A 101 -5.60 -9.69 -17.91
CA ILE A 101 -4.88 -8.41 -17.79
C ILE A 101 -5.79 -7.36 -17.14
N PHE A 102 -7.03 -7.24 -17.59
CA PHE A 102 -7.98 -6.26 -17.08
C PHE A 102 -8.24 -6.44 -15.58
N PHE A 103 -8.62 -7.63 -15.13
CA PHE A 103 -8.96 -7.85 -13.72
C PHE A 103 -7.73 -7.81 -12.80
N TYR A 104 -6.56 -8.26 -13.26
CA TYR A 104 -5.32 -8.12 -12.49
C TYR A 104 -4.89 -6.64 -12.39
N ALA A 105 -4.99 -5.87 -13.47
CA ALA A 105 -4.70 -4.44 -13.45
C ALA A 105 -5.68 -3.67 -12.56
N LEU A 106 -6.98 -4.00 -12.62
CA LEU A 106 -8.03 -3.42 -11.76
C LEU A 106 -7.76 -3.70 -10.28
N SER A 107 -7.43 -4.96 -9.97
CA SER A 107 -7.08 -5.40 -8.61
C SER A 107 -5.84 -4.66 -8.09
N TYR A 108 -4.83 -4.52 -8.94
CA TYR A 108 -3.59 -3.83 -8.62
C TYR A 108 -3.80 -2.34 -8.37
N ALA A 109 -4.54 -1.66 -9.26
CA ALA A 109 -4.90 -0.26 -9.10
C ALA A 109 -5.69 -0.02 -7.81
N GLY A 110 -6.65 -0.90 -7.49
CA GLY A 110 -7.40 -0.86 -6.24
C GLY A 110 -6.50 -0.91 -4.99
N LEU A 111 -5.52 -1.81 -4.96
CA LEU A 111 -4.55 -1.90 -3.87
C LEU A 111 -3.68 -0.65 -3.73
N LEU A 112 -3.21 -0.08 -4.84
CA LEU A 112 -2.42 1.15 -4.81
C LEU A 112 -3.26 2.32 -4.26
N ILE A 113 -4.48 2.51 -4.77
CA ILE A 113 -5.40 3.53 -4.29
C ILE A 113 -5.64 3.35 -2.79
N PHE A 114 -5.92 2.13 -2.35
CA PHE A 114 -6.12 1.81 -0.94
C PHE A 114 -4.91 2.18 -0.08
N ALA A 115 -3.70 1.80 -0.49
CA ALA A 115 -2.48 2.05 0.28
C ALA A 115 -2.16 3.55 0.41
N PHE A 116 -2.25 4.32 -0.68
CA PHE A 116 -2.02 5.76 -0.64
C PHE A 116 -3.12 6.50 0.14
N ALA A 117 -4.37 6.07 -0.02
CA ALA A 117 -5.50 6.63 0.72
C ALA A 117 -5.40 6.35 2.23
N PHE A 118 -4.94 5.16 2.62
CA PHE A 118 -4.68 4.81 4.02
C PHE A 118 -3.62 5.70 4.65
N ALA A 119 -2.50 5.94 3.95
CA ALA A 119 -1.49 6.89 4.40
C ALA A 119 -2.06 8.32 4.54
N SER A 120 -2.83 8.77 3.55
CA SER A 120 -3.50 10.09 3.57
C SER A 120 -4.45 10.23 4.76
N PHE A 121 -5.29 9.22 4.98
CA PHE A 121 -6.22 9.14 6.10
C PHE A 121 -5.50 9.30 7.44
N LEU A 122 -4.43 8.52 7.67
CA LEU A 122 -3.66 8.60 8.91
C LEU A 122 -2.94 9.94 9.08
N THR A 123 -2.36 10.50 8.01
CA THR A 123 -1.72 11.82 8.08
C THR A 123 -2.71 12.95 8.36
N GLY A 124 -4.00 12.77 8.04
CA GLY A 124 -5.04 13.74 8.37
C GLY A 124 -5.21 13.98 9.88
N PHE A 125 -4.89 13.00 10.72
CA PHE A 125 -4.89 13.16 12.18
C PHE A 125 -3.64 13.86 12.73
N ALA A 126 -2.59 13.97 11.91
CA ALA A 126 -1.31 14.55 12.28
C ALA A 126 -0.94 15.69 11.33
N TYR A 127 -1.91 16.50 10.89
CA TYR A 127 -1.67 17.55 9.91
C TYR A 127 -0.93 18.73 10.57
N VAL A 128 0.14 19.19 9.93
CA VAL A 128 0.95 20.31 10.43
C VAL A 128 0.46 21.60 9.82
N ASN A 129 0.04 22.52 10.68
CA ASN A 129 -0.29 23.89 10.32
C ASN A 129 0.80 24.83 10.84
N TYR A 130 1.24 25.75 10.00
CA TYR A 130 2.14 26.83 10.39
C TYR A 130 1.32 28.08 10.63
N ILE A 131 1.26 28.52 11.89
CA ILE A 131 0.57 29.76 12.23
C ILE A 131 1.63 30.87 12.21
N GLU A 132 1.43 31.83 11.32
CA GLU A 132 2.21 33.06 11.34
C GLU A 132 1.94 33.80 12.65
N LYS A 133 3.01 34.15 13.36
CA LYS A 133 2.89 35.02 14.52
C LYS A 133 2.66 36.46 14.05
N PRO A 134 1.79 37.23 14.71
CA PRO A 134 1.65 38.65 14.42
C PRO A 134 3.02 39.33 14.55
N ILE A 135 3.35 40.20 13.59
CA ILE A 135 4.63 40.90 13.55
C ILE A 135 4.69 41.80 14.80
N PRO A 136 5.62 41.55 15.75
CA PRO A 136 5.76 42.41 16.91
C PRO A 136 6.18 43.82 16.48
N ALA A 137 5.88 44.83 17.30
CA ALA A 137 6.25 46.23 17.05
C ALA A 137 7.77 46.45 16.87
N SER A 138 8.60 45.48 17.28
CA SER A 138 10.05 45.44 17.03
C SER A 138 10.44 45.18 15.57
N GLY A 139 9.50 44.82 14.69
CA GLY A 139 9.74 44.53 13.28
C GLY A 139 10.47 43.19 13.01
N ILE A 140 10.85 42.46 14.06
CA ILE A 140 11.49 41.15 13.92
C ILE A 140 10.40 40.09 13.71
N GLN A 141 10.35 39.51 12.52
CA GLN A 141 9.42 38.41 12.24
C GLN A 141 9.79 37.20 13.09
N ALA A 142 8.91 36.81 14.01
CA ALA A 142 9.12 35.63 14.81
C ALA A 142 8.93 34.37 13.95
N ASN A 143 9.76 33.35 14.16
CA ASN A 143 9.60 32.07 13.47
C ASN A 143 8.17 31.53 13.65
N PRO A 144 7.54 31.02 12.58
CA PRO A 144 6.20 30.45 12.65
C PRO A 144 6.19 29.30 13.65
N VAL A 145 5.09 29.18 14.40
CA VAL A 145 4.90 28.04 15.32
C VAL A 145 4.10 26.99 14.58
N SER A 146 4.67 25.80 14.48
CA SER A 146 3.94 24.65 13.96
C SER A 146 3.01 24.10 15.03
N GLN A 147 1.78 23.78 14.62
CA GLN A 147 0.80 23.11 15.46
C GLN A 147 0.26 21.88 14.74
N ILE A 148 0.11 20.79 15.51
CA ILE A 148 -0.59 19.60 15.03
C ILE A 148 -2.08 19.87 15.14
N SER A 149 -2.79 19.61 14.04
CA SER A 149 -4.22 19.78 13.95
C SER A 149 -4.84 18.63 13.16
N VAL A 150 -6.14 18.47 13.31
CA VAL A 150 -6.92 17.47 12.58
C VAL A 150 -7.40 18.10 11.27
N ASN A 151 -7.00 17.52 10.14
CA ASN A 151 -7.49 17.91 8.82
C ASN A 151 -8.65 16.99 8.42
N LEU A 152 -9.87 17.39 8.78
CA LEU A 152 -11.10 16.63 8.48
C LEU A 152 -11.27 16.36 6.98
N LYS A 153 -10.87 17.29 6.12
CA LYS A 153 -10.94 17.11 4.67
C LYS A 153 -10.04 15.94 4.22
N SER A 154 -8.79 15.90 4.67
CA SER A 154 -7.87 14.80 4.36
C SER A 154 -8.36 13.46 4.91
N ILE A 155 -8.95 13.44 6.10
CA ILE A 155 -9.52 12.22 6.71
C ILE A 155 -10.69 11.70 5.86
N ILE A 156 -11.67 12.55 5.54
CA ILE A 156 -12.86 12.15 4.77
C ILE A 156 -12.46 11.69 3.37
N GLN A 157 -11.60 12.46 2.68
CA GLN A 157 -11.12 12.10 1.34
C GLN A 157 -10.31 10.79 1.36
N GLY A 158 -9.44 10.61 2.36
CA GLY A 158 -8.70 9.38 2.58
C GLY A 158 -9.62 8.19 2.80
N LEU A 159 -10.65 8.34 3.64
CA LEU A 159 -11.61 7.28 3.92
C LEU A 159 -12.41 6.87 2.68
N ILE A 160 -12.93 7.84 1.91
CA ILE A 160 -13.66 7.56 0.66
C ILE A 160 -12.75 6.84 -0.33
N ALA A 161 -11.53 7.33 -0.54
CA ALA A 161 -10.59 6.71 -1.46
C ALA A 161 -10.16 5.31 -1.00
N MET A 162 -10.02 5.06 0.31
CA MET A 162 -9.79 3.73 0.85
C MET A 162 -10.94 2.79 0.50
N ILE A 163 -12.19 3.21 0.72
CA ILE A 163 -13.37 2.39 0.39
C ILE A 163 -13.38 2.04 -1.10
N VAL A 164 -13.15 3.04 -1.97
CA VAL A 164 -13.09 2.82 -3.43
C VAL A 164 -11.97 1.84 -3.80
N GLY A 165 -10.75 2.06 -3.29
CA GLY A 165 -9.61 1.18 -3.54
C GLY A 165 -9.86 -0.26 -3.08
N ALA A 166 -10.44 -0.43 -1.89
CA ALA A 166 -10.79 -1.73 -1.34
C ALA A 166 -11.86 -2.44 -2.18
N VAL A 167 -12.90 -1.74 -2.64
CA VAL A 167 -13.94 -2.30 -3.51
C VAL A 167 -13.34 -2.74 -4.85
N LEU A 168 -12.54 -1.90 -5.50
CA LEU A 168 -11.88 -2.24 -6.77
C LEU A 168 -10.96 -3.46 -6.62
N TRP A 169 -10.17 -3.50 -5.56
CA TRP A 169 -9.33 -4.65 -5.24
C TRP A 169 -10.17 -5.91 -5.04
N LEU A 170 -11.20 -5.86 -4.19
CA LEU A 170 -12.05 -7.02 -3.89
C LEU A 170 -12.79 -7.53 -5.12
N LEU A 171 -13.30 -6.66 -5.99
CA LEU A 171 -14.00 -7.06 -7.21
C LEU A 171 -13.05 -7.78 -8.17
N GLY A 172 -11.90 -7.17 -8.48
CA GLY A 172 -10.89 -7.78 -9.35
C GLY A 172 -10.39 -9.09 -8.77
N TRP A 173 -10.01 -9.09 -7.49
CA TRP A 173 -9.47 -10.26 -6.80
C TRP A 173 -10.47 -11.40 -6.69
N ARG A 174 -11.74 -11.14 -6.34
CA ARG A 174 -12.76 -12.19 -6.24
C ARG A 174 -13.07 -12.80 -7.60
N HIS A 175 -13.08 -12.02 -8.68
CA HIS A 175 -13.26 -12.55 -10.03
C HIS A 175 -12.16 -13.53 -10.39
N ILE A 176 -10.90 -13.11 -10.21
CA ILE A 176 -9.70 -13.93 -10.42
C ILE A 176 -9.77 -15.25 -9.63
N GLN A 177 -10.10 -15.17 -8.34
CA GLN A 177 -10.15 -16.36 -7.47
C GLN A 177 -11.26 -17.33 -7.87
N LYS A 178 -12.43 -16.82 -8.29
CA LYS A 178 -13.53 -17.66 -8.78
C LYS A 178 -13.15 -18.38 -10.07
N ALA A 179 -12.55 -17.68 -11.03
CA ALA A 179 -12.13 -18.28 -12.29
C ALA A 179 -11.12 -19.40 -12.08
N TYR A 180 -10.17 -19.21 -11.15
CA TYR A 180 -9.21 -20.23 -10.78
C TYR A 180 -9.84 -21.43 -10.05
N ALA A 181 -10.76 -21.18 -9.11
CA ALA A 181 -11.43 -22.26 -8.39
C ALA A 181 -12.31 -23.12 -9.30
N GLN A 182 -12.89 -22.54 -10.36
CA GLN A 182 -13.65 -23.27 -11.36
C GLN A 182 -12.76 -24.17 -12.22
N SER A 183 -11.61 -23.67 -12.69
CA SER A 183 -10.68 -24.48 -13.48
C SER A 183 -10.16 -25.69 -12.68
N THR A 184 -9.83 -25.52 -11.39
CA THR A 184 -9.40 -26.64 -10.53
C THR A 184 -10.49 -27.67 -10.23
N LYS A 185 -11.78 -27.29 -10.28
CA LYS A 185 -12.89 -28.22 -9.99
C LYS A 185 -13.20 -29.14 -11.17
N GLU A 186 -13.22 -28.59 -12.38
CA GLU A 186 -13.58 -29.35 -13.58
C GLU A 186 -12.54 -30.42 -13.90
N GLU A 187 -11.27 -30.09 -13.66
CA GLU A 187 -10.17 -31.02 -13.79
C GLU A 187 -10.22 -32.21 -12.83
N LYS A 188 -10.70 -31.99 -11.59
CA LYS A 188 -10.92 -33.09 -10.63
C LYS A 188 -12.11 -33.99 -10.99
N SER A 189 -12.95 -33.56 -11.94
CA SER A 189 -14.14 -34.31 -12.38
C SER A 189 -13.97 -35.01 -13.72
N SER A 190 -12.87 -34.74 -14.44
CA SER A 190 -12.49 -35.44 -15.67
C SER A 190 -11.59 -36.64 -15.39
#